data_AF-A0A4Z0JQC6-F1
#
_entry.id   AF-A0A4Z0JQC6-F1
#
_cell.length_a   1.000
_cell.length_b   1.000
_cell.length_c   1.000
_cell.angle_alpha   90.00
_cell.angle_beta   90.00
_cell.angle_gamma   90.00
#
_symmetry.space_group_name_H-M   'P 1'
#
loop_
_entity.id
_entity.type
_entity.pdbx_description
1 polymer ?
#
loop_
_entity_poly.entity_id
_entity_poly.type
_entity_poly.pdbx_seq_one_letter_code
_entity_poly.pdbx_strand_id
1 'polypeptide(L)'
;MEAINVFEKVMDEEAEAIIDVKNFISHNQENYLQIVSRLLDLKGHLIFMGVGKSGHIGKKLAATFASTGTPSFFVHATEAMHGDLGM
;
A
#
# COMPACT_ATOMS: atom_id res chain seq x y z
N MET A 1 -32.88 10.44 0.63
CA MET A 1 -32.76 9.47 -0.48
C MET A 1 -31.55 9.80 -1.35
N GLU A 2 -31.39 11.02 -1.86
CA GLU A 2 -30.24 11.38 -2.73
C GLU A 2 -28.85 11.11 -2.11
N ALA A 3 -28.61 11.51 -0.86
CA ALA A 3 -27.33 11.24 -0.19
C ALA A 3 -27.05 9.74 0.03
N ILE A 4 -28.09 8.93 0.26
CA ILE A 4 -27.94 7.47 0.43
C ILE A 4 -27.49 6.84 -0.88
N ASN A 5 -28.12 7.22 -1.99
CA ASN A 5 -27.74 6.74 -3.33
C ASN A 5 -26.30 7.10 -3.67
N VAL A 6 -25.79 8.26 -3.22
CA VAL A 6 -24.38 8.63 -3.39
C VAL A 6 -23.46 7.71 -2.60
N PHE A 7 -23.78 7.38 -1.35
CA PHE A 7 -22.98 6.44 -0.56
C PHE A 7 -22.97 5.05 -1.17
N GLU A 8 -24.13 4.53 -1.56
CA GLU A 8 -24.25 3.22 -2.22
C GLU A 8 -23.39 3.18 -3.49
N LYS A 9 -23.50 4.22 -4.33
CA LYS A 9 -22.69 4.33 -5.55
C LYS A 9 -21.17 4.31 -5.27
N VAL A 10 -20.69 5.07 -4.27
CA VAL A 10 -19.26 5.09 -3.93
C VAL A 10 -18.80 3.72 -3.44
N MET A 11 -19.60 3.04 -2.62
CA MET A 11 -19.28 1.70 -2.13
C MET A 11 -19.23 0.67 -3.26
N ASP A 12 -20.15 0.78 -4.23
CA ASP A 12 -20.17 -0.09 -5.41
C ASP A 12 -18.92 0.13 -6.29
N GLU A 13 -18.54 1.39 -6.54
CA GLU A 13 -17.33 1.73 -7.31
C GLU A 13 -16.04 1.24 -6.61
N GLU A 14 -15.95 1.37 -5.29
CA GLU A 14 -14.81 0.84 -4.53
C GLU A 14 -14.76 -0.70 -4.55
N ALA A 15 -15.90 -1.38 -4.45
CA ALA A 15 -15.97 -2.83 -4.53
C ALA A 15 -15.56 -3.34 -5.92
N GLU A 16 -16.00 -2.68 -6.99
CA GLU A 16 -15.60 -2.99 -8.36
C GLU A 16 -14.09 -2.83 -8.56
N ALA A 17 -13.49 -1.74 -8.05
CA ALA A 17 -12.06 -1.53 -8.12
C ALA A 17 -11.25 -2.65 -7.42
N ILE A 18 -11.74 -3.20 -6.30
CA ILE A 18 -11.10 -4.35 -5.63
C ILE A 18 -11.19 -5.62 -6.50
N ILE A 19 -12.32 -5.84 -7.17
CA ILE A 19 -12.51 -6.98 -8.09
C ILE A 19 -11.55 -6.86 -9.27
N ASP A 20 -11.37 -5.66 -9.82
CA ASP A 20 -10.41 -5.41 -10.89
C ASP A 20 -8.97 -5.71 -10.47
N VAL A 21 -8.58 -5.33 -9.25
CA VAL A 21 -7.25 -5.68 -8.71
C VAL A 21 -7.08 -7.19 -8.58
N LYS A 22 -8.10 -7.93 -8.12
CA LYS A 22 -8.06 -9.41 -8.09
C LYS A 22 -7.84 -9.99 -9.48
N ASN A 23 -8.54 -9.47 -10.49
CA ASN A 23 -8.36 -9.90 -11.87
C ASN A 23 -6.95 -9.56 -12.38
N PHE A 24 -6.45 -8.36 -12.08
CA PHE A 24 -5.10 -7.94 -12.43
C PHE A 24 -4.03 -8.87 -11.82
N ILE A 25 -4.14 -9.22 -10.53
CA ILE A 25 -3.25 -10.18 -9.87
C ILE A 25 -3.28 -11.53 -10.60
N SER A 26 -4.49 -12.01 -10.95
CA SER A 26 -4.67 -13.30 -11.59
C SER A 26 -3.97 -13.40 -12.95
N HIS A 27 -3.85 -12.28 -13.67
CA HIS A 27 -3.14 -12.20 -14.96
C HIS A 27 -1.63 -11.88 -14.83
N ASN A 28 -1.16 -11.51 -13.63
CA ASN A 28 0.22 -11.05 -13.40
C ASN A 28 0.93 -11.87 -12.31
N GLN A 29 0.51 -13.12 -12.09
CA GLN A 29 0.95 -13.94 -10.95
C GLN A 29 2.46 -14.01 -10.78
N GLU A 30 3.21 -14.15 -11.88
CA GLU A 30 4.67 -14.24 -11.83
C GLU A 30 5.31 -12.99 -11.22
N ASN A 31 4.87 -11.80 -11.62
CA ASN A 31 5.37 -10.53 -11.07
C ASN A 31 5.11 -10.45 -9.55
N TYR A 32 3.93 -10.87 -9.10
CA TYR A 32 3.59 -10.90 -7.67
C TYR A 32 4.45 -11.89 -6.89
N LEU A 33 4.65 -13.10 -7.42
CA LEU A 33 5.50 -14.11 -6.79
C LEU A 33 6.96 -13.65 -6.69
N GLN A 34 7.48 -12.96 -7.71
CA GLN A 34 8.82 -12.36 -7.67
C GLN A 34 8.93 -11.29 -6.58
N ILE A 35 7.92 -10.42 -6.43
CA ILE A 35 7.90 -9.41 -5.36
C ILE A 35 7.86 -10.07 -3.99
N VAL A 36 6.99 -11.06 -3.78
CA VAL A 36 6.89 -11.79 -2.50
C VAL A 36 8.21 -12.46 -2.15
N SER A 37 8.85 -13.13 -3.11
CA SER A 37 10.17 -13.75 -2.92
C SER A 37 11.22 -12.72 -2.47
N ARG A 38 11.29 -11.56 -3.15
CA ARG A 38 12.21 -10.47 -2.77
C ARG A 38 11.94 -9.90 -1.38
N LEU A 39 10.68 -9.82 -0.97
CA LEU A 39 10.30 -9.35 0.38
C LEU A 39 10.69 -10.36 1.46
N LEU A 40 10.52 -11.66 1.19
CA LEU A 40 10.91 -12.72 2.13
C LEU A 40 12.43 -12.80 2.31
N ASP A 41 13.20 -12.53 1.25
CA ASP A 41 14.67 -12.52 1.27
C ASP A 41 15.26 -11.18 1.75
N LEU A 42 14.43 -10.19 2.09
CA LEU A 42 14.88 -8.84 2.44
C LEU A 42 15.75 -8.86 3.70
N LYS A 43 16.99 -8.39 3.56
CA LYS A 43 17.88 -8.10 4.69
C LYS A 43 17.83 -6.61 5.00
N GLY A 44 17.17 -6.25 6.10
CA GLY A 44 17.03 -4.85 6.52
C GLY A 44 15.57 -4.45 6.69
N HIS A 45 15.22 -3.25 6.22
CA HIS A 45 13.91 -2.65 6.42
C HIS A 45 13.21 -2.38 5.09
N LEU A 46 11.90 -2.69 5.04
CA LEU A 46 11.02 -2.30 3.94
C LEU A 46 10.58 -0.85 4.14
N ILE A 47 10.94 0.02 3.21
CA ILE A 47 10.62 1.45 3.29
C ILE A 47 9.39 1.75 2.43
N PHE A 48 8.35 2.31 3.06
CA PHE A 48 7.24 2.92 2.34
C PHE A 48 7.46 4.43 2.24
N MET A 49 7.19 5.02 1.07
CA MET A 49 7.31 6.46 0.85
C MET A 49 6.12 6.97 0.04
N GLY A 50 5.66 8.18 0.35
CA GLY A 50 4.56 8.81 -0.37
C GLY A 50 4.20 10.17 0.18
N VAL A 51 3.23 10.81 -0.47
CA VAL A 51 2.64 12.11 -0.07
C VAL A 51 1.12 12.04 -0.12
N GLY A 52 0.45 12.90 0.63
CA GLY A 52 -1.02 12.99 0.65
C GLY A 52 -1.70 11.65 1.00
N LYS A 53 -2.79 11.32 0.29
CA LYS A 53 -3.57 10.08 0.52
C LYS A 53 -2.71 8.82 0.38
N SER A 54 -1.84 8.76 -0.61
CA SER A 54 -0.92 7.63 -0.79
C SER A 54 0.09 7.52 0.36
N GLY A 55 0.51 8.64 0.93
CA GLY A 55 1.34 8.67 2.15
C GLY A 55 0.61 8.06 3.35
N HIS A 56 -0.68 8.35 3.53
CA HIS A 56 -1.47 7.73 4.60
C HIS A 56 -1.59 6.21 4.43
N ILE A 57 -1.84 5.72 3.20
CA ILE A 57 -1.85 4.28 2.92
C ILE A 57 -0.47 3.67 3.16
N GLY A 58 0.61 4.31 2.70
CA GLY A 58 1.98 3.88 2.94
C GLY A 58 2.31 3.75 4.43
N LYS A 59 1.87 4.70 5.25
CA LYS A 59 2.02 4.64 6.72
C LYS A 59 1.28 3.45 7.33
N LYS A 60 0.04 3.18 6.87
CA LYS A 60 -0.72 1.99 7.31
C LYS A 60 0.00 0.70 6.89
N LEU A 61 0.51 0.65 5.65
CA LEU A 61 1.24 -0.51 5.15
C LEU A 61 2.50 -0.75 5.96
N ALA A 62 3.32 0.26 6.21
CA ALA A 62 4.52 0.15 7.04
C ALA A 62 4.21 -0.46 8.42
N ALA A 63 3.17 0.07 9.10
CA ALA A 63 2.72 -0.47 10.38
C ALA A 63 2.21 -1.92 10.28
N THR A 64 1.56 -2.29 9.18
CA THR A 64 1.08 -3.66 8.94
C THR A 64 2.24 -4.62 8.74
N PHE A 65 3.21 -4.28 7.89
CA PHE A 65 4.38 -5.13 7.64
C PHE A 65 5.22 -5.29 8.90
N ALA A 66 5.45 -4.21 9.65
CA ALA A 66 6.18 -4.26 10.91
C ALA A 66 5.50 -5.19 11.94
N SER A 67 4.16 -5.16 12.04
CA SER A 67 3.41 -6.00 12.97
C SER A 67 3.28 -7.47 12.54
N THR A 68 3.46 -7.77 11.24
CA THR A 68 3.46 -9.14 10.70
C THR A 68 4.86 -9.73 10.52
N GLY A 69 5.90 -9.08 11.08
CA GLY A 69 7.25 -9.64 11.17
C GLY A 69 8.20 -9.22 10.05
N THR A 70 7.80 -8.28 9.17
CA THR A 70 8.70 -7.65 8.19
C THR A 70 9.09 -6.26 8.69
N PRO A 71 10.32 -6.03 9.19
CA PRO A 71 10.73 -4.72 9.68
C PRO A 71 10.48 -3.63 8.64
N SER A 72 9.70 -2.61 8.98
CA SER A 72 9.24 -1.59 8.03
C SER A 72 8.93 -0.26 8.69
N PHE A 73 9.16 0.85 7.98
CA PHE A 73 8.77 2.20 8.38
C PHE A 73 8.42 3.06 7.18
N PHE A 74 7.77 4.20 7.44
CA PHE A 74 7.31 5.14 6.42
C PHE A 74 8.17 6.42 6.45
N VAL A 75 8.55 6.90 5.28
CA VAL A 75 9.25 8.19 5.11
C VAL A 75 8.40 9.11 4.26
N HIS A 76 8.14 10.34 4.70
CA HIS A 76 7.45 11.31 3.85
C HIS A 76 8.38 11.76 2.71
N ALA A 77 7.90 11.75 1.47
CA ALA A 77 8.81 11.96 0.32
C ALA A 77 9.54 13.32 0.35
N THR A 78 8.89 14.37 0.90
CA THR A 78 9.50 15.69 1.07
C THR A 78 10.59 15.70 2.14
N GLU A 79 10.44 14.89 3.19
CA GLU A 79 11.42 14.81 4.30
C GLU A 79 12.66 14.05 3.83
N ALA A 80 12.47 12.97 3.06
CA ALA A 80 13.57 12.18 2.47
C ALA A 80 14.54 13.03 1.64
N MET A 81 14.02 14.02 0.89
CA MET A 81 14.85 14.93 0.08
C MET A 81 15.77 15.82 0.92
N HIS A 82 15.43 16.07 2.18
CA HIS A 82 16.22 16.88 3.10
C HIS A 82 17.14 16.04 3.99
N GLY A 83 17.26 14.74 3.71
CA GLY A 83 18.08 13.81 4.49
C GLY A 83 17.42 13.35 5.79
N ASP A 84 16.17 13.74 6.03
CA ASP A 84 15.40 13.24 7.16
C ASP A 84 14.72 11.94 6.75
N LEU A 85 15.21 10.84 7.32
CA LEU A 85 14.70 9.49 7.07
C LEU A 85 13.55 9.11 8.01
N GLY A 86 13.04 10.06 8.80
CA GLY A 86 11.84 9.85 9.63
C GLY A 86 12.01 8.76 10.69
N MET A 87 13.24 8.55 11.17
CA MET A 87 13.53 7.67 12.31
C MET A 87 13.43 8.42 13.64
#